data_AF-A0A218QK60-F1
#
_entry.id   AF-A0A218QK60-F1
#
_cell.length_a   1.000
_cell.length_b   1.000
_cell.length_c   1.000
_cell.angle_alpha   90.00
_cell.angle_beta   90.00
_cell.angle_gamma   90.00
#
_symmetry.space_group_name_H-M   'P 1'
#
loop_
_entity.id
_entity.type
_entity.pdbx_description
1 polymer ?
#
loop_
_entity_poly.entity_id
_entity_poly.type
_entity_poly.pdbx_seq_one_letter_code
_entity_poly.pdbx_strand_id
1 'polypeptide(L)'
;MSKIEEAQAAYQNFTDEFQSVILSTVSEENQPNASYAPFVMDEAKNVYIFVSGLSPHTRNLYANSQACILFIDDESKTEQIFARRRLTFDCSASLIERETPQWNQIADRFEERFGDMIQVFRGLADFRIFKLTPSEGRFVIGFGAAYQITADDFNSLKHIKG
;
A
#
# COMPACT_ATOMS: atom_id res chain seq x y z
N MET A 1 -3.58 -8.78 27.79
CA MET A 1 -2.99 -9.30 26.55
C MET A 1 -1.49 -9.06 26.62
N SER A 2 -0.69 -9.89 25.96
CA SER A 2 0.73 -9.62 25.79
C SER A 2 0.93 -8.44 24.82
N LYS A 3 2.08 -7.77 24.89
CA LYS A 3 2.39 -6.64 23.97
C LYS A 3 2.31 -7.03 22.50
N ILE A 4 2.57 -8.29 22.15
CA ILE A 4 2.46 -8.77 20.77
C ILE A 4 1.01 -9.03 20.37
N GLU A 5 0.15 -9.48 21.29
CA GLU A 5 -1.30 -9.63 21.02
C GLU A 5 -1.97 -8.27 20.78
N GLU A 6 -1.61 -7.25 21.56
CA GLU A 6 -2.10 -5.88 21.35
C GLU A 6 -1.62 -5.30 20.02
N ALA A 7 -0.35 -5.50 19.69
CA ALA A 7 0.20 -5.10 18.39
C ALA A 7 -0.47 -5.84 17.23
N GLN A 8 -0.75 -7.13 17.40
CA GLN A 8 -1.41 -7.96 16.40
C GLN A 8 -2.84 -7.48 16.14
N ALA A 9 -3.59 -7.15 17.20
CA ALA A 9 -4.94 -6.59 17.08
C ALA A 9 -4.92 -5.21 16.40
N ALA A 10 -3.94 -4.36 16.75
CA ALA A 10 -3.77 -3.07 16.08
C ALA A 10 -3.42 -3.22 14.60
N TYR A 11 -2.56 -4.18 14.25
CA TYR A 11 -2.14 -4.45 12.88
C TYR A 11 -3.29 -4.90 11.97
N GLN A 12 -4.18 -5.78 12.46
CA GLN A 12 -5.24 -6.39 11.67
C GLN A 12 -6.12 -5.37 10.94
N ASN A 13 -6.46 -4.27 11.62
CA ASN A 13 -7.37 -3.25 11.11
C ASN A 13 -6.65 -1.94 10.72
N PHE A 14 -5.32 -1.87 10.87
CA PHE A 14 -4.59 -0.62 10.67
C PHE A 14 -4.80 -0.04 9.28
N THR A 15 -4.77 -0.89 8.25
CA THR A 15 -4.94 -0.47 6.85
C THR A 15 -6.33 0.07 6.55
N ASP A 16 -7.33 -0.28 7.35
CA ASP A 16 -8.72 0.13 7.14
C ASP A 16 -8.92 1.60 7.52
N GLU A 17 -8.01 2.16 8.32
CA GLU A 17 -7.99 3.57 8.70
C GLU A 17 -7.59 4.52 7.54
N PHE A 18 -7.12 3.98 6.40
CA PHE A 18 -6.55 4.76 5.30
C PHE A 18 -7.32 4.61 4.00
N GLN A 19 -7.47 5.71 3.26
CA GLN A 19 -8.01 5.71 1.89
C GLN A 19 -6.92 5.77 0.81
N SER A 20 -5.70 6.17 1.19
CA SER A 20 -4.54 6.29 0.30
C SER A 20 -3.29 5.72 0.95
N VAL A 21 -2.31 5.36 0.13
CA VAL A 21 -1.00 4.88 0.58
C VAL A 21 0.11 5.74 -0.02
N ILE A 22 1.17 5.98 0.74
CA ILE A 22 2.38 6.63 0.23
C ILE A 22 3.18 5.61 -0.58
N LEU A 23 3.68 6.03 -1.74
CA LEU A 23 4.48 5.24 -2.65
C LEU A 23 5.91 5.79 -2.69
N SER A 24 6.89 4.92 -2.49
CA SER A 24 8.29 5.15 -2.83
C SER A 24 8.63 4.30 -4.05
N THR A 25 8.86 4.96 -5.18
CA THR A 25 9.23 4.33 -6.45
C THR A 25 10.54 4.90 -6.96
N VAL A 26 11.15 4.28 -7.96
CA VAL A 26 12.45 4.70 -8.51
C VAL A 26 12.34 4.81 -10.03
N SER A 27 12.83 5.92 -10.60
CA SER A 27 12.85 6.11 -12.05
C SER A 27 13.91 5.23 -12.71
N GLU A 28 13.87 5.14 -14.05
CA GLU A 28 14.86 4.42 -14.85
C GLU A 28 16.29 4.98 -14.64
N GLU A 29 16.42 6.28 -14.32
CA GLU A 29 17.68 6.94 -13.99
C GLU A 29 18.10 6.80 -12.51
N ASN A 30 17.46 5.90 -11.74
CA ASN A 30 17.68 5.68 -10.31
C ASN A 30 17.33 6.88 -9.41
N GLN A 31 16.46 7.77 -9.85
CA GLN A 31 15.98 8.88 -9.01
C GLN A 31 14.81 8.41 -8.14
N PRO A 32 14.90 8.47 -6.79
CA PRO A 32 13.78 8.16 -5.92
C PRO A 32 12.63 9.16 -6.10
N ASN A 33 11.40 8.65 -6.03
CA ASN A 33 10.16 9.41 -6.09
C ASN A 33 9.23 8.99 -4.95
N ALA A 34 8.97 9.93 -4.04
CA ALA A 34 7.91 9.82 -3.05
C ALA A 34 6.61 10.44 -3.61
N SER A 35 5.52 9.67 -3.59
CA SER A 35 4.19 10.12 -4.01
C SER A 35 3.11 9.37 -3.22
N TYR A 36 1.87 9.39 -3.68
CA TYR A 36 0.77 8.64 -3.06
C TYR A 36 -0.24 8.19 -4.11
N ALA A 37 -1.10 7.23 -3.76
CA ALA A 37 -2.25 6.84 -4.56
C ALA A 37 -3.41 6.32 -3.69
N PRO A 38 -4.68 6.50 -4.11
CA PRO A 38 -5.80 5.74 -3.57
C PRO A 38 -5.59 4.25 -3.78
N PHE A 39 -6.08 3.43 -2.85
CA PHE A 39 -5.86 1.98 -2.91
C PHE A 39 -7.11 1.16 -2.58
N VAL A 40 -7.10 -0.09 -2.99
CA VAL A 40 -7.89 -1.17 -2.39
C VAL A 40 -6.95 -2.32 -2.01
N MET A 41 -7.27 -3.08 -0.97
CA MET A 41 -6.42 -4.18 -0.50
C MET A 41 -7.24 -5.47 -0.42
N ASP A 42 -6.69 -6.60 -0.87
CA ASP A 42 -7.33 -7.92 -0.73
C ASP A 42 -6.96 -8.62 0.60
N GLU A 43 -7.60 -9.76 0.86
CA GLU A 43 -7.36 -10.57 2.06
C GLU A 43 -5.91 -11.11 2.14
N ALA A 44 -5.25 -11.28 0.99
CA ALA A 44 -3.85 -11.67 0.89
C ALA A 44 -2.89 -10.48 1.04
N LYS A 45 -3.39 -9.31 1.45
CA LYS A 45 -2.66 -8.06 1.64
C LYS A 45 -2.03 -7.49 0.37
N ASN A 46 -2.43 -7.96 -0.82
CA ASN A 46 -2.04 -7.29 -2.06
C ASN A 46 -2.71 -5.92 -2.11
N VAL A 47 -1.93 -4.91 -2.47
CA VAL A 47 -2.40 -3.53 -2.59
C VAL A 47 -2.56 -3.20 -4.06
N TYR A 48 -3.75 -2.75 -4.43
CA TYR A 48 -4.02 -2.29 -5.78
C TYR A 48 -4.09 -0.78 -5.77
N ILE A 49 -3.47 -0.14 -6.76
CA ILE A 49 -3.52 1.32 -6.98
C ILE A 49 -4.11 1.59 -8.35
N PHE A 50 -4.94 2.64 -8.47
CA PHE A 50 -5.54 3.07 -9.72
C PHE A 50 -5.00 4.46 -10.08
N VAL A 51 -4.08 4.51 -11.05
CA VAL A 51 -3.20 5.66 -11.28
C VAL A 51 -3.21 6.10 -12.75
N SER A 52 -3.06 7.39 -13.00
CA SER A 52 -2.92 7.92 -14.36
C SER A 52 -1.57 7.47 -14.96
N GLY A 53 -1.57 7.13 -16.25
CA GLY A 53 -0.36 6.84 -17.02
C GLY A 53 0.61 8.02 -17.12
N LEU A 54 0.16 9.24 -16.81
CA LEU A 54 0.96 10.46 -16.88
C LEU A 54 1.77 10.71 -15.60
N SER A 55 1.48 10.01 -14.51
CA SER A 55 2.17 10.25 -13.24
C SER A 55 3.61 9.67 -13.24
N PRO A 56 4.56 10.30 -12.54
CA PRO A 56 5.91 9.79 -12.42
C PRO A 56 5.96 8.37 -11.83
N HIS A 57 5.17 8.08 -10.78
CA HIS A 57 5.13 6.75 -10.18
C HIS A 57 4.65 5.68 -11.17
N THR A 58 3.73 5.98 -12.08
CA THR A 58 3.29 4.99 -13.08
C THR A 58 4.43 4.63 -14.02
N ARG A 59 5.15 5.64 -14.54
CA ARG A 59 6.33 5.41 -15.38
C ARG A 59 7.41 4.64 -14.63
N ASN A 60 7.65 5.00 -13.37
CA ASN A 60 8.61 4.32 -12.51
C ASN A 60 8.25 2.83 -12.34
N LEU A 61 6.98 2.51 -12.06
CA LEU A 61 6.52 1.13 -11.88
C LEU A 61 6.59 0.28 -13.17
N TYR A 62 6.49 0.92 -14.34
CA TYR A 62 6.76 0.25 -15.61
C TYR A 62 8.24 -0.09 -15.80
N ALA A 63 9.13 0.83 -15.47
CA ALA A 63 10.58 0.66 -15.63
C ALA A 63 11.19 -0.24 -14.55
N ASN A 64 10.67 -0.16 -13.33
CA ASN A 64 11.14 -0.88 -12.16
C ASN A 64 9.93 -1.33 -11.32
N SER A 65 9.76 -2.65 -11.22
CA SER A 65 8.65 -3.22 -10.44
C SER A 65 8.84 -3.09 -8.93
N GLN A 66 10.03 -2.75 -8.43
CA GLN A 66 10.25 -2.59 -7.00
C GLN A 66 9.65 -1.28 -6.49
N ALA A 67 8.84 -1.38 -5.45
CA ALA A 67 8.27 -0.25 -4.75
C ALA A 67 8.24 -0.52 -3.25
N CYS A 68 8.26 0.55 -2.47
CA CYS A 68 7.99 0.49 -1.04
C CYS A 68 6.72 1.32 -0.77
N ILE A 69 5.79 0.77 0.01
CA ILE A 69 4.55 1.45 0.37
C ILE A 69 4.48 1.72 1.86
N LEU A 70 3.89 2.86 2.22
CA LEU A 70 3.80 3.33 3.60
C LEU A 70 2.36 3.77 3.92
N PHE A 71 1.76 3.09 4.89
CA PHE A 71 0.59 3.56 5.62
C PHE A 71 1.08 4.23 6.91
N ILE A 72 0.63 5.44 7.21
CA ILE A 72 1.12 6.21 8.35
C ILE A 72 0.02 7.13 8.87
N ASP A 73 -0.19 7.11 10.18
CA ASP A 73 -1.19 7.95 10.84
C ASP A 73 -1.05 9.43 10.46
N ASP A 74 -2.18 10.13 10.33
CA ASP A 74 -2.19 11.58 10.18
C ASP A 74 -1.45 12.25 11.34
N GLU A 75 -0.66 13.30 11.04
CA GLU A 75 0.06 14.05 12.08
C GLU A 75 -0.90 14.67 13.10
N SER A 76 -2.09 15.09 12.66
CA SER A 76 -3.13 15.67 13.52
C SER A 76 -3.75 14.68 14.50
N LYS A 77 -3.65 13.37 14.22
CA LYS A 77 -4.12 12.28 15.10
C LYS A 77 -2.99 11.68 15.94
N THR A 78 -1.75 12.14 15.73
CA THR A 78 -0.57 11.59 16.37
C THR A 78 -0.25 12.36 17.65
N GLU A 79 -0.31 11.71 18.81
CA GLU A 79 0.07 12.31 20.09
C GLU A 79 1.57 12.62 20.20
N GLN A 80 2.40 11.72 19.67
CA GLN A 80 3.87 11.83 19.70
C GLN A 80 4.45 11.74 18.30
N ILE A 81 4.87 12.89 17.74
CA ILE A 81 5.34 13.00 16.36
C ILE A 81 6.56 12.13 16.04
N PHE A 82 7.43 11.89 17.04
CA PHE A 82 8.58 10.99 16.90
C PHE A 82 8.20 9.50 16.81
N ALA A 83 6.91 9.16 16.98
CA ALA A 83 6.43 7.80 17.09
C ALA A 83 5.08 7.59 16.36
N ARG A 84 4.89 8.20 15.17
CA ARG A 84 3.73 7.93 14.30
C ARG A 84 3.60 6.42 14.03
N ARG A 85 2.39 5.87 14.26
CA ARG A 85 2.13 4.48 13.89
C ARG A 85 2.22 4.36 12.38
N ARG A 86 2.89 3.31 11.92
CA ARG A 86 3.11 3.09 10.49
C ARG A 86 3.30 1.64 10.15
N LEU A 87 2.87 1.31 8.95
CA LEU A 87 3.07 0.03 8.30
C LEU A 87 3.78 0.28 6.97
N THR A 88 4.91 -0.39 6.80
CA THR A 88 5.68 -0.37 5.55
C THR A 88 5.68 -1.75 4.94
N PHE A 89 5.50 -1.85 3.63
CA PHE A 89 5.77 -3.07 2.87
C PHE A 89 6.73 -2.77 1.73
N ASP A 90 7.70 -3.66 1.56
CA ASP A 90 8.42 -3.77 0.29
C ASP A 90 7.56 -4.62 -0.65
N CYS A 91 7.43 -4.19 -1.89
CA CYS A 91 6.51 -4.76 -2.86
C CYS A 91 7.16 -4.96 -4.23
N SER A 92 6.66 -5.98 -4.92
CA SER A 92 6.81 -6.11 -6.37
C SER A 92 5.50 -5.71 -7.04
N ALA A 93 5.58 -4.78 -7.99
CA ALA A 93 4.46 -4.27 -8.76
C ALA A 93 4.30 -5.06 -10.06
N SER A 94 3.06 -5.43 -10.38
CA SER A 94 2.69 -5.95 -11.69
C SER A 94 1.50 -5.16 -12.23
N LEU A 95 1.52 -4.86 -13.53
CA LEU A 95 0.36 -4.28 -14.20
C LEU A 95 -0.77 -5.32 -14.20
N ILE A 96 -2.01 -4.84 -14.04
CA ILE A 96 -3.20 -5.61 -14.34
C ILE A 96 -3.73 -5.14 -15.70
N GLU A 97 -3.70 -6.04 -16.66
CA GLU A 97 -4.05 -5.78 -18.04
C GLU A 97 -5.49 -5.33 -18.15
N ARG A 98 -5.68 -4.20 -18.82
CA ARG A 98 -6.97 -3.53 -18.95
C ARG A 98 -8.00 -4.43 -19.63
N GLU A 99 -9.27 -4.25 -19.29
CA GLU A 99 -10.42 -4.97 -19.89
C GLU A 99 -10.41 -6.49 -19.65
N THR A 100 -9.45 -7.01 -18.87
CA THR A 100 -9.50 -8.38 -18.37
C THR A 100 -10.55 -8.51 -17.26
N PRO A 101 -11.06 -9.73 -16.99
CA PRO A 101 -11.98 -9.97 -15.86
C PRO A 101 -11.40 -9.50 -14.53
N GLN A 102 -10.11 -9.70 -14.31
CA GLN A 102 -9.42 -9.25 -13.09
C GLN A 102 -9.38 -7.72 -13.00
N TRP A 103 -9.09 -7.02 -14.09
CA TRP A 103 -9.09 -5.56 -14.11
C TRP A 103 -10.46 -4.99 -13.76
N ASN A 104 -11.53 -5.52 -14.39
CA ASN A 104 -12.90 -5.09 -14.11
C ASN A 104 -13.26 -5.33 -12.64
N GLN A 105 -12.94 -6.50 -12.09
CA GLN A 105 -13.18 -6.81 -10.68
C GLN A 105 -12.49 -5.82 -9.73
N ILE A 106 -11.22 -5.47 -9.98
CA ILE A 106 -10.50 -4.51 -9.13
C ILE A 106 -11.06 -3.10 -9.32
N ALA A 107 -11.38 -2.70 -10.55
CA ALA A 107 -12.02 -1.41 -10.82
C ALA A 107 -13.39 -1.29 -10.10
N ASP A 108 -14.18 -2.37 -10.04
CA ASP A 108 -15.46 -2.42 -9.30
C ASP A 108 -15.24 -2.17 -7.81
N ARG A 109 -14.18 -2.75 -7.22
CA ARG A 109 -13.82 -2.50 -5.81
C ARG A 109 -13.38 -1.05 -5.57
N PHE A 110 -12.69 -0.44 -6.53
CA PHE A 110 -12.39 0.99 -6.45
C PHE A 110 -13.65 1.83 -6.51
N GLU A 111 -14.58 1.51 -7.40
CA GLU A 111 -15.85 2.24 -7.52
C GLU A 111 -16.73 2.09 -6.29
N GLU A 112 -16.82 0.89 -5.71
CA GLU A 112 -17.50 0.67 -4.43
C GLU A 112 -16.91 1.55 -3.32
N ARG A 113 -15.58 1.72 -3.31
CA ARG A 113 -14.87 2.47 -2.27
C ARG A 113 -14.87 4.00 -2.48
N PHE A 114 -14.78 4.46 -3.73
CA PHE A 114 -14.53 5.88 -4.07
C PHE A 114 -15.63 6.52 -4.93
N GLY A 115 -16.64 5.76 -5.34
CA GLY A 115 -17.81 6.22 -6.08
C GLY A 115 -17.57 6.52 -7.56
N ASP A 116 -18.52 7.27 -8.14
CA ASP A 116 -18.70 7.46 -9.58
C ASP A 116 -17.48 8.05 -10.32
N MET A 117 -16.55 8.71 -9.62
CA MET A 117 -15.30 9.20 -10.23
C MET A 117 -14.51 8.08 -10.90
N ILE A 118 -14.61 6.86 -10.39
CA ILE A 118 -13.95 5.69 -10.96
C ILE A 118 -14.49 5.37 -12.36
N GLN A 119 -15.77 5.61 -12.64
CA GLN A 119 -16.33 5.44 -14.00
C GLN A 119 -15.65 6.36 -15.01
N VAL A 120 -15.31 7.59 -14.61
CA VAL A 120 -14.54 8.50 -15.46
C VAL A 120 -13.14 7.93 -15.73
N PHE A 121 -12.45 7.44 -14.70
CA PHE A 121 -11.12 6.85 -14.86
C PHE A 121 -11.14 5.56 -15.70
N ARG A 122 -12.20 4.77 -15.62
CA ARG A 122 -12.43 3.64 -16.53
C ARG A 122 -12.61 4.11 -17.97
N GLY A 123 -13.18 5.28 -18.24
CA GLY A 123 -13.27 5.83 -19.59
C GLY A 123 -11.94 6.33 -20.16
N LEU A 124 -10.97 6.63 -19.29
CA LEU A 124 -9.67 7.18 -19.67
C LEU A 124 -8.68 6.04 -19.95
N ALA A 125 -8.21 5.97 -21.21
CA ALA A 125 -7.32 4.92 -21.68
C ALA A 125 -5.89 5.02 -21.11
N ASP A 126 -5.52 6.11 -20.45
CA ASP A 126 -4.20 6.28 -19.81
C ASP A 126 -4.16 5.74 -18.38
N PHE A 127 -5.31 5.57 -17.70
CA PHE A 127 -5.34 5.04 -16.35
C PHE A 127 -4.98 3.55 -16.30
N ARG A 128 -4.25 3.17 -15.25
CA ARG A 128 -3.66 1.84 -15.04
C ARG A 128 -4.00 1.33 -13.64
N ILE A 129 -4.18 0.03 -13.52
CA ILE A 129 -4.25 -0.65 -12.22
C ILE A 129 -2.97 -1.44 -12.05
N PHE A 130 -2.22 -1.14 -10.99
CA PHE A 130 -1.09 -1.96 -10.57
C PHE A 130 -1.46 -2.76 -9.33
N LYS A 131 -1.04 -4.03 -9.31
CA LYS A 131 -1.01 -4.86 -8.11
C LYS A 131 0.38 -4.78 -7.49
N LEU A 132 0.44 -4.33 -6.26
CA LEU A 132 1.63 -4.32 -5.40
C LEU A 132 1.54 -5.53 -4.48
N THR A 133 2.42 -6.50 -4.69
CA THR A 133 2.48 -7.74 -3.92
C THR A 133 3.57 -7.57 -2.85
N PRO A 134 3.22 -7.54 -1.55
CA PRO A 134 4.21 -7.45 -0.48
C PRO A 134 5.18 -8.63 -0.48
N SER A 135 6.44 -8.38 -0.13
CA SER A 135 7.47 -9.40 0.11
C SER A 135 7.89 -9.43 1.58
N GLU A 136 8.00 -8.28 2.21
CA GLU A 136 8.24 -8.14 3.64
C GLU A 136 7.57 -6.88 4.16
N GLY A 137 7.30 -6.84 5.46
CA GLY A 137 6.68 -5.69 6.09
C GLY A 137 7.25 -5.36 7.44
N ARG A 138 6.99 -4.12 7.86
CA ARG A 138 7.35 -3.61 9.18
C ARG A 138 6.22 -2.78 9.74
N PHE A 139 5.76 -3.13 10.94
CA PHE A 139 4.76 -2.40 11.68
C PHE A 139 5.38 -1.76 12.92
N VAL A 140 5.20 -0.45 13.07
CA VAL A 140 5.71 0.31 14.23
C VAL A 140 4.53 1.02 14.86
N ILE A 141 4.30 0.78 16.16
CA ILE A 141 3.17 1.37 16.91
C ILE A 141 3.62 2.34 18.01
N GLY A 142 4.93 2.52 18.19
CA GLY A 142 5.48 3.39 19.22
C GLY A 142 6.96 3.10 19.49
N PHE A 143 7.51 3.76 20.52
CA PHE A 143 8.90 3.54 20.94
C PHE A 143 9.13 2.08 21.36
N GLY A 144 10.18 1.46 20.81
CA GLY A 144 10.55 0.07 21.11
C GLY A 144 9.51 -0.98 20.68
N ALA A 145 8.48 -0.58 19.93
CA ALA A 145 7.37 -1.43 19.50
C ALA A 145 7.37 -1.54 17.97
N ALA A 146 8.39 -2.23 17.45
CA ALA A 146 8.57 -2.54 16.04
C ALA A 146 8.49 -4.05 15.81
N TYR A 147 7.72 -4.43 14.80
CA TYR A 147 7.40 -5.80 14.46
C TYR A 147 7.65 -6.03 12.98
N GLN A 148 8.19 -7.20 12.64
CA GLN A 148 8.43 -7.63 11.28
C GLN A 148 7.30 -8.55 10.80
N ILE A 149 6.95 -8.41 9.54
CA ILE A 149 5.97 -9.23 8.83
C ILE A 149 6.73 -9.96 7.74
N THR A 150 6.59 -11.28 7.67
CA THR A 150 7.34 -12.14 6.74
C THR A 150 6.44 -12.66 5.64
N ALA A 151 7.01 -12.91 4.45
CA ALA A 151 6.28 -13.47 3.31
C ALA A 151 5.47 -14.74 3.61
N ASP A 152 5.93 -15.55 4.57
CA ASP A 152 5.26 -16.78 4.98
C ASP A 152 3.86 -16.55 5.56
N ASP A 153 3.66 -15.41 6.22
CA ASP A 153 2.40 -15.04 6.85
C ASP A 153 2.30 -13.52 7.03
N PHE A 154 1.64 -12.85 6.08
CA PHE A 154 1.36 -11.42 6.16
C PHE A 154 0.30 -11.08 7.21
N ASN A 155 -0.34 -12.05 7.84
CA ASN A 155 -1.32 -11.82 8.89
C ASN A 155 -0.72 -11.91 10.30
N SER A 156 0.54 -12.32 10.47
CA SER A 156 1.20 -12.38 11.79
C SER A 156 2.40 -11.45 11.94
N LEU A 157 2.54 -10.92 13.16
CA LEU A 157 3.68 -10.12 13.57
C LEU A 157 4.75 -10.99 14.24
N LYS A 158 6.02 -10.72 13.94
CA LYS A 158 7.19 -11.25 14.65
C LYS A 158 7.95 -10.10 15.32
N HIS A 159 8.37 -10.28 16.56
CA HIS A 159 9.18 -9.28 17.26
C HIS A 159 10.54 -9.11 16.57
N ILE A 160 10.94 -7.86 16.34
CA ILE A 160 12.32 -7.54 15.97
C ILE A 160 13.16 -7.56 17.25
N LYS A 161 14.05 -8.54 17.39
CA LYS A 161 15.13 -8.45 18.38
C LYS A 161 16.15 -7.47 17.82
N GLY A 162 16.25 -6.30 18.45
CA GLY A 162 17.31 -5.31 18.17
C GLY A 162 18.68 -5.81 18.60
#